data_AF-A0A3G8XK90-F1
#
_entry.id   AF-A0A3G8XK90-F1
#
_cell.length_a   1.000
_cell.length_b   1.000
_cell.length_c   1.000
_cell.angle_alpha   90.00
_cell.angle_beta   90.00
_cell.angle_gamma   90.00
#
_symmetry.space_group_name_H-M   'P 1'
#
loop_
_entity.id
_entity.type
_entity.pdbx_description
1 polymer ?
#
loop_
_entity_poly.entity_id
_entity_poly.type
_entity_poly.pdbx_seq_one_letter_code
_entity_poly.pdbx_strand_id
1 'polypeptide(L)'
;MKTLIAILVMFSLYNKTSAQKNAAVTGKIVTDNHEGGLKIKAVASNSSEIYGDLNYIMVSVKKGKSGSSTNKQSGKFSIKPKETKTLSEMNINLSKNDGLKVFLFLKDEESDQVVSKDSLEINGDQFDSEVSYIPESNLELAGLTIDDTKTRIGQSFYDSFFKKYNQLQTKLEGTVTVSEMPTFGRNTRIVVTIDDQVIHAFLSKPDEESIEAEADKALASLISYNSRNSLRNKEFKY
;
A
#
# COMPACT_ATOMS: atom_id res chain seq x y z
N MET A 1 -71.25 -13.79 -2.40
CA MET A 1 -70.11 -12.88 -2.18
C MET A 1 -69.55 -13.06 -0.77
N LYS A 2 -68.88 -14.19 -0.46
CA LYS A 2 -68.25 -14.42 0.87
C LYS A 2 -66.97 -15.28 0.82
N THR A 3 -66.39 -15.49 -0.36
CA THR A 3 -65.21 -16.37 -0.54
C THR A 3 -64.07 -15.67 -1.30
N LEU A 4 -63.92 -14.35 -1.14
CA LEU A 4 -62.88 -13.59 -1.84
C LEU A 4 -62.04 -12.67 -0.93
N ILE A 5 -62.09 -12.88 0.38
CA ILE A 5 -61.29 -12.11 1.36
C ILE A 5 -60.50 -13.09 2.23
N ALA A 6 -59.74 -13.99 1.58
CA ALA A 6 -58.82 -14.89 2.27
C ALA A 6 -57.42 -14.94 1.61
N ILE A 7 -57.16 -14.10 0.60
CA ILE A 7 -55.93 -14.14 -0.20
C ILE A 7 -55.01 -12.92 0.05
N LEU A 8 -55.41 -11.93 0.86
CA LEU A 8 -54.66 -10.67 1.00
C LEU A 8 -53.83 -10.51 2.30
N VAL A 9 -53.62 -11.55 3.10
CA VAL A 9 -52.86 -11.42 4.36
C VAL A 9 -51.54 -12.22 4.36
N MET A 10 -51.27 -13.04 3.33
CA MET A 10 -50.06 -13.86 3.27
C MET A 10 -48.85 -13.17 2.60
N PHE A 11 -48.76 -11.83 2.67
CA PHE A 11 -47.67 -11.06 2.03
C PHE A 11 -46.78 -10.29 3.01
N SER A 12 -46.79 -10.63 4.30
CA SER A 12 -46.15 -9.83 5.35
C SER A 12 -45.13 -10.58 6.20
N LEU A 13 -44.29 -11.45 5.61
CA LEU A 13 -43.06 -11.92 6.26
C LEU A 13 -41.93 -12.12 5.25
N TYR A 14 -41.63 -11.09 4.44
CA TYR A 14 -40.26 -10.94 3.94
C TYR A 14 -39.38 -10.50 5.11
N ASN A 15 -39.03 -11.46 5.95
CA ASN A 15 -37.93 -11.30 6.89
C ASN A 15 -36.68 -11.03 6.07
N LYS A 16 -36.27 -9.76 5.98
CA LYS A 16 -34.88 -9.44 5.69
C LYS A 16 -34.07 -9.90 6.89
N THR A 17 -33.74 -11.18 6.94
CA THR A 17 -32.70 -11.67 7.82
C THR A 17 -31.40 -11.09 7.29
N SER A 18 -31.01 -9.94 7.82
CA SER A 18 -29.61 -9.54 7.79
C SER A 18 -28.87 -10.52 8.69
N ALA A 19 -28.54 -11.70 8.15
CA ALA A 19 -27.52 -12.54 8.73
C ALA A 19 -26.29 -11.64 8.85
N GLN A 20 -25.87 -11.33 10.08
CA GLN A 20 -24.59 -10.71 10.32
C GLN A 20 -23.57 -11.60 9.61
N LYS A 21 -23.03 -11.12 8.49
CA LYS A 21 -21.84 -11.68 7.86
C LYS A 21 -20.74 -11.52 8.90
N ASN A 22 -20.63 -12.47 9.82
CA ASN A 22 -19.37 -12.69 10.50
C ASN A 22 -18.39 -12.96 9.38
N ALA A 23 -17.41 -12.06 9.19
CA ALA A 23 -16.42 -12.22 8.16
C ALA A 23 -15.74 -13.58 8.38
N ALA A 24 -15.95 -14.52 7.46
CA ALA A 24 -15.45 -15.89 7.56
C ALA A 24 -13.92 -15.91 7.73
N VAL A 25 -13.26 -14.91 7.14
CA VAL A 25 -11.83 -14.66 7.23
C VAL A 25 -11.61 -13.29 7.86
N THR A 26 -10.77 -13.24 8.88
CA THR A 26 -10.37 -12.02 9.59
C THR A 26 -8.89 -11.75 9.39
N GLY A 27 -8.52 -10.50 9.15
CA GLY A 27 -7.14 -10.02 9.10
C GLY A 27 -6.79 -9.31 10.40
N LYS A 28 -5.59 -9.53 10.92
CA LYS A 28 -5.04 -8.85 12.09
C LYS A 28 -3.60 -8.43 11.88
N ILE A 29 -3.26 -7.26 12.41
CA ILE A 29 -1.89 -6.76 12.53
C ILE A 29 -1.38 -7.19 13.91
N VAL A 30 -0.35 -8.03 13.91
CA VAL A 30 0.30 -8.51 15.14
C VAL A 30 1.65 -7.83 15.27
N THR A 31 1.96 -7.32 16.45
CA THR A 31 3.25 -6.72 16.76
C THR A 31 4.03 -7.55 17.76
N ASP A 32 5.35 -7.55 17.62
CA ASP A 32 6.28 -8.18 18.55
C ASP A 32 7.51 -7.28 18.73
N ASN A 33 7.96 -7.13 19.96
CA ASN A 33 9.12 -6.31 20.29
C ASN A 33 10.34 -7.21 20.42
N HIS A 34 11.28 -7.11 19.48
CA HIS A 34 12.54 -7.85 19.51
C HIS A 34 13.70 -6.85 19.47
N GLU A 35 14.71 -7.06 20.32
CA GLU A 35 15.94 -6.26 20.52
C GLU A 35 16.26 -5.22 19.42
N GLY A 36 15.65 -4.03 19.54
CA GLY A 36 15.98 -2.86 18.72
C GLY A 36 14.99 -2.47 17.61
N GLY A 37 13.97 -3.28 17.30
CA GLY A 37 12.97 -2.97 16.27
C GLY A 37 11.57 -3.54 16.55
N LEU A 38 10.54 -2.89 16.00
CA LEU A 38 9.15 -3.34 16.07
C LEU A 38 8.87 -4.27 14.90
N LYS A 39 8.66 -5.55 15.18
CA LYS A 39 8.24 -6.53 14.19
C LYS A 39 6.72 -6.45 14.01
N ILE A 40 6.27 -6.34 12.77
CA ILE A 40 4.86 -6.23 12.41
C ILE A 40 4.51 -7.33 11.42
N LYS A 41 3.45 -8.08 11.70
CA LYS A 41 2.96 -9.18 10.87
C LYS A 41 1.51 -8.94 10.46
N ALA A 42 1.21 -9.15 9.18
CA ALA A 42 -0.16 -9.33 8.72
C ALA A 42 -0.53 -10.80 8.86
N VAL A 43 -1.60 -11.10 9.59
CA VAL A 43 -2.08 -12.46 9.85
C VAL A 43 -3.53 -12.56 9.41
N ALA A 44 -3.86 -13.60 8.64
CA ALA A 44 -5.24 -13.96 8.34
C ALA A 44 -5.65 -15.21 9.11
N SER A 45 -6.88 -15.22 9.63
CA SER A 45 -7.49 -16.37 10.30
C SER A 45 -8.84 -16.66 9.68
N ASN A 46 -9.03 -17.89 9.21
CA ASN A 46 -10.29 -18.40 8.69
C ASN A 46 -11.00 -19.22 9.75
N SER A 47 -12.05 -18.67 10.36
CA SER A 47 -12.85 -19.40 11.36
C SER A 47 -13.97 -20.24 10.76
N SER A 48 -14.16 -20.19 9.44
CA SER A 48 -15.22 -20.93 8.74
C SER A 48 -14.83 -22.38 8.42
N GLU A 49 -15.80 -23.11 7.86
CA GLU A 49 -15.60 -24.47 7.34
C GLU A 49 -15.29 -24.49 5.84
N ILE A 50 -15.18 -23.32 5.22
CA ILE A 50 -15.02 -23.17 3.77
C ILE A 50 -13.62 -22.60 3.49
N TYR A 51 -13.02 -23.08 2.40
CA TYR A 51 -11.76 -22.55 1.88
C TYR A 51 -11.99 -21.19 1.19
N GLY A 52 -10.99 -20.30 1.22
CA GLY A 52 -11.07 -19.01 0.52
C GLY A 52 -9.79 -18.63 -0.19
N ASP A 53 -9.94 -18.05 -1.39
CA ASP A 53 -8.89 -17.39 -2.16
C ASP A 53 -9.06 -15.88 -2.06
N LEU A 54 -8.04 -15.20 -1.55
CA LEU A 54 -8.08 -13.78 -1.21
C LEU A 54 -6.80 -13.07 -1.64
N ASN A 55 -6.88 -11.76 -1.75
CA ASN A 55 -5.73 -10.86 -1.86
C ASN A 55 -5.60 -10.01 -0.60
N TYR A 56 -4.38 -9.64 -0.25
CA TYR A 56 -4.13 -8.69 0.83
C TYR A 56 -3.35 -7.48 0.34
N ILE A 57 -3.57 -6.36 1.02
CA ILE A 57 -2.75 -5.15 0.91
C ILE A 57 -2.47 -4.66 2.33
N MET A 58 -1.20 -4.53 2.67
CA MET A 58 -0.72 -3.92 3.90
C MET A 58 0.04 -2.65 3.54
N VAL A 59 -0.30 -1.53 4.16
CA VAL A 59 0.38 -0.23 3.98
C VAL A 59 0.82 0.27 5.34
N SER A 60 2.08 0.61 5.49
CA SER A 60 2.59 1.30 6.67
C SER A 60 3.17 2.65 6.29
N VAL A 61 2.91 3.66 7.11
CA VAL A 61 3.43 5.01 7.00
C VAL A 61 4.07 5.35 8.33
N LYS A 62 5.38 5.51 8.33
CA LYS A 62 6.15 6.00 9.47
C LYS A 62 6.48 7.47 9.24
N LYS A 63 6.31 8.32 10.23
CA LYS A 63 6.68 9.73 10.20
C LYS A 63 7.61 10.05 11.36
N GLY A 64 8.82 10.47 11.07
CA GLY A 64 9.82 10.87 12.05
C GLY A 64 10.33 12.29 11.81
N LYS A 65 11.32 12.71 12.60
CA LYS A 65 11.96 14.03 12.43
C LYS A 65 12.59 14.24 11.06
N SER A 66 13.07 13.17 10.42
CA SER A 66 13.74 13.20 9.11
C SER A 66 12.80 13.07 7.91
N GLY A 67 11.49 12.85 8.12
CA GLY A 67 10.50 12.71 7.04
C GLY A 67 9.53 11.55 7.25
N SER A 68 8.77 11.21 6.21
CA SER A 68 7.76 10.15 6.24
C SER A 68 8.11 9.01 5.28
N SER A 69 8.32 7.78 5.76
CA SER A 69 8.55 6.60 4.91
C SER A 69 7.29 5.76 4.79
N THR A 70 7.00 5.26 3.59
CA THR A 70 5.85 4.39 3.32
C THR A 70 6.32 3.03 2.82
N ASN A 71 5.72 1.95 3.32
CA ASN A 71 5.95 0.59 2.82
C ASN A 71 4.60 -0.05 2.49
N LYS A 72 4.48 -0.64 1.29
CA LYS A 72 3.28 -1.33 0.82
C LYS A 72 3.65 -2.77 0.45
N GLN A 73 2.94 -3.72 1.02
CA GLN A 73 3.06 -5.15 0.71
C GLN A 73 1.71 -5.67 0.26
N SER A 74 1.70 -6.56 -0.72
CA SER A 74 0.47 -7.17 -1.22
C SER A 74 0.75 -8.53 -1.83
N GLY A 75 -0.27 -9.37 -1.86
CA GLY A 75 -0.17 -10.68 -2.49
C GLY A 75 -1.49 -11.42 -2.50
N LYS A 76 -1.56 -12.45 -3.34
CA LYS A 76 -2.64 -13.44 -3.35
C LYS A 76 -2.31 -14.55 -2.37
N PHE A 77 -3.32 -15.08 -1.70
CA PHE A 77 -3.17 -16.19 -0.78
C PHE A 77 -4.46 -16.99 -0.68
N SER A 78 -4.27 -18.27 -0.37
CA SER A 78 -5.34 -19.19 -0.10
C SER A 78 -5.36 -19.56 1.38
N ILE A 79 -6.53 -19.72 1.98
CA ILE A 79 -6.69 -20.07 3.40
C ILE A 79 -7.73 -21.16 3.61
N LYS A 80 -7.30 -22.24 4.23
CA LYS A 80 -8.12 -23.42 4.53
C LYS A 80 -9.05 -23.15 5.71
N PRO A 81 -10.10 -23.99 5.87
CA PRO A 81 -10.93 -23.98 7.07
C PRO A 81 -10.10 -24.07 8.34
N LYS A 82 -10.44 -23.25 9.35
CA LYS A 82 -9.79 -23.22 10.66
C LYS A 82 -8.28 -22.93 10.62
N GLU A 83 -7.75 -22.42 9.51
CA GLU A 83 -6.33 -22.07 9.36
C GLU A 83 -6.06 -20.65 9.84
N THR A 84 -4.86 -20.43 10.40
CA THR A 84 -4.27 -19.10 10.57
C THR A 84 -2.97 -19.05 9.79
N LYS A 85 -2.78 -18.00 9.00
CA LYS A 85 -1.65 -17.84 8.08
C LYS A 85 -1.05 -16.45 8.22
N THR A 86 0.28 -16.39 8.35
CA THR A 86 1.03 -15.13 8.21
C THR A 86 1.15 -14.79 6.73
N LEU A 87 0.72 -13.59 6.36
CA LEU A 87 0.70 -13.10 4.99
C LEU A 87 1.96 -12.32 4.64
N SER A 88 2.43 -11.51 5.59
CA SER A 88 3.65 -10.73 5.45
C SER A 88 4.26 -10.40 6.82
N GLU A 89 5.55 -10.05 6.82
CA GLU A 89 6.31 -9.65 8.00
C GLU A 89 7.27 -8.51 7.62
N MET A 90 7.37 -7.51 8.50
CA MET A 90 8.33 -6.42 8.38
C MET A 90 8.90 -6.04 9.75
N ASN A 91 10.13 -5.52 9.76
CA ASN A 91 10.74 -4.95 10.96
C ASN A 91 10.89 -3.44 10.75
N ILE A 92 10.33 -2.65 11.68
CA ILE A 92 10.39 -1.19 11.65
C ILE A 92 11.19 -0.71 12.86
N ASN A 93 12.23 0.07 12.60
CA ASN A 93 12.90 0.82 13.66
C ASN A 93 12.04 2.03 14.01
N LEU A 94 11.50 2.08 15.23
CA LEU A 94 10.62 3.17 15.68
C LEU A 94 11.27 3.92 16.84
N SER A 95 11.55 5.22 16.65
CA SER A 95 12.06 6.08 17.71
C SER A 95 10.92 6.56 18.61
N LYS A 96 11.22 7.00 19.84
CA LYS A 96 10.22 7.41 20.84
C LYS A 96 9.19 8.45 20.36
N ASN A 97 9.57 9.31 19.41
CA ASN A 97 8.73 10.38 18.87
C ASN A 97 8.27 10.15 17.43
N ASP A 98 8.57 8.99 16.84
CA ASP A 98 8.13 8.67 15.49
C ASP A 98 6.66 8.24 15.52
N GLY A 99 5.86 8.76 14.60
CA GLY A 99 4.50 8.29 14.29
C GLY A 99 4.54 7.08 13.38
N LEU A 100 3.61 6.14 13.57
CA LEU A 100 3.39 5.01 12.69
C LEU A 100 1.89 4.76 12.51
N LYS A 101 1.43 4.67 11.27
CA LYS A 101 0.11 4.15 10.90
C LYS A 101 0.29 2.93 10.01
N VAL A 102 -0.43 1.87 10.29
CA VAL A 102 -0.44 0.64 9.50
C VAL A 102 -1.87 0.28 9.19
N PHE A 103 -2.15 -0.05 7.94
CA PHE A 103 -3.44 -0.51 7.45
C PHE A 103 -3.26 -1.88 6.82
N LEU A 104 -4.22 -2.77 7.05
CA LEU A 104 -4.32 -4.07 6.42
C LEU A 104 -5.72 -4.21 5.83
N PHE A 105 -5.79 -4.64 4.58
CA PHE A 105 -7.02 -4.99 3.88
C PHE A 105 -6.89 -6.41 3.34
N LEU A 106 -7.88 -7.24 3.63
CA LEU A 106 -8.11 -8.51 2.94
C LEU A 106 -9.29 -8.32 2.00
N LYS A 107 -9.11 -8.75 0.76
CA LYS A 107 -10.07 -8.63 -0.32
C LYS A 107 -10.34 -10.01 -0.91
N ASP A 108 -11.56 -10.20 -1.39
CA ASP A 108 -11.93 -11.38 -2.15
C ASP A 108 -11.23 -11.34 -3.51
N GLU A 109 -10.60 -12.44 -3.94
CA GLU A 109 -9.75 -12.41 -5.14
C GLU A 109 -10.55 -12.11 -6.43
N GLU A 110 -11.79 -12.61 -6.53
CA GLU A 110 -12.59 -12.50 -7.75
C GLU A 110 -13.35 -11.17 -7.81
N SER A 111 -13.97 -10.76 -6.71
CA SER A 111 -14.81 -9.55 -6.66
C SER A 111 -14.06 -8.29 -6.23
N ASP A 112 -12.82 -8.41 -5.76
CA ASP A 112 -11.99 -7.36 -5.14
C ASP A 112 -12.67 -6.63 -3.96
N GLN A 113 -13.76 -7.19 -3.40
CA GLN A 113 -14.45 -6.61 -2.26
C GLN A 113 -13.66 -6.81 -0.98
N VAL A 114 -13.60 -5.77 -0.14
CA VAL A 114 -12.96 -5.86 1.18
C VAL A 114 -13.74 -6.81 2.09
N VAL A 115 -13.10 -7.91 2.45
CA VAL A 115 -13.61 -8.94 3.36
C VAL A 115 -13.26 -8.61 4.81
N SER A 116 -12.07 -8.07 5.05
CA SER A 116 -11.61 -7.68 6.39
C SER A 116 -10.66 -6.50 6.30
N LYS A 117 -10.64 -5.69 7.35
CA LYS A 117 -9.65 -4.62 7.52
C LYS A 117 -9.16 -4.57 8.96
N ASP A 118 -7.93 -4.12 9.14
CA ASP A 118 -7.36 -3.82 10.45
C ASP A 118 -6.42 -2.61 10.35
N SER A 119 -6.19 -1.94 11.46
CA SER A 119 -5.29 -0.79 11.53
C SER A 119 -4.58 -0.71 12.86
N LEU A 120 -3.31 -0.31 12.82
CA LEU A 120 -2.49 -0.03 13.99
C LEU A 120 -1.97 1.40 13.91
N GLU A 121 -2.08 2.14 15.01
CA GLU A 121 -1.56 3.49 15.13
C GLU A 121 -0.67 3.62 16.38
N ILE A 122 0.49 4.25 16.21
CA ILE A 122 1.43 4.58 17.29
C ILE A 122 1.83 6.04 17.12
N ASN A 123 1.73 6.84 18.19
CA ASN A 123 2.03 8.28 18.18
C ASN A 123 1.26 9.05 17.07
N GLY A 124 -0.07 8.91 17.08
CA GLY A 124 -1.01 9.46 16.10
C GLY A 124 -0.93 10.96 15.88
N ASP A 125 -0.61 11.72 16.93
CA ASP A 125 -0.49 13.19 16.93
C ASP A 125 0.53 13.72 15.91
N GLN A 126 1.46 12.88 15.45
CA GLN A 126 2.40 13.23 14.39
C GLN A 126 1.72 13.37 13.00
N PHE A 127 0.48 12.89 12.84
CA PHE A 127 -0.28 12.87 11.60
C PHE A 127 -1.43 13.86 11.55
N ASP A 128 -1.56 14.76 12.52
CA ASP A 128 -2.62 15.78 12.54
C ASP A 128 -2.41 16.85 11.45
N SER A 129 -2.91 16.52 10.26
CA SER A 129 -3.48 17.47 9.32
C SER A 129 -4.99 17.26 9.37
N GLU A 130 -5.78 18.34 9.43
CA GLU A 130 -7.26 18.28 9.45
C GLU A 130 -7.78 17.26 8.44
N VAL A 131 -8.52 16.25 8.92
CA VAL A 131 -9.07 15.18 8.09
C VAL A 131 -10.21 15.76 7.24
N SER A 132 -9.88 16.23 6.04
CA SER A 132 -10.86 16.42 4.97
C SER A 132 -11.23 15.06 4.41
N TYR A 133 -12.52 14.73 4.37
CA TYR A 133 -13.01 13.53 3.69
C TYR A 133 -12.69 13.66 2.19
N ILE A 134 -11.69 12.92 1.73
CA ILE A 134 -11.36 12.78 0.30
C ILE A 134 -12.07 11.52 -0.21
N PRO A 135 -12.98 11.61 -1.20
CA PRO A 135 -13.57 10.46 -1.85
C PRO A 135 -12.48 9.51 -2.35
N GLU A 136 -12.68 8.20 -2.22
CA GLU A 136 -11.70 7.15 -2.60
C GLU A 136 -11.21 7.27 -4.05
N SER A 137 -12.03 7.83 -4.95
CA SER A 137 -11.69 8.14 -6.34
C SER A 137 -10.68 9.29 -6.53
N ASN A 138 -10.60 10.18 -5.55
CA ASN A 138 -9.74 11.37 -5.55
C ASN A 138 -8.55 11.22 -4.60
N LEU A 139 -8.34 10.02 -4.06
CA LEU A 139 -7.12 9.66 -3.34
C LEU A 139 -5.98 9.50 -4.34
N GLU A 140 -5.64 10.58 -5.05
CA GLU A 140 -4.44 10.64 -5.86
C GLU A 140 -3.25 10.55 -4.90
N LEU A 141 -2.43 9.52 -5.09
CA LEU A 141 -1.25 9.19 -4.30
C LEU A 141 -0.09 10.18 -4.57
N ALA A 142 -0.40 11.48 -4.68
CA ALA A 142 0.54 12.52 -5.04
C ALA A 142 1.69 12.59 -4.03
N GLY A 143 2.91 12.45 -4.52
CA GLY A 143 4.11 12.46 -3.68
C GLY A 143 4.42 11.16 -2.94
N LEU A 144 3.71 10.06 -3.21
CA LEU A 144 4.05 8.76 -2.62
C LEU A 144 5.10 8.02 -3.45
N THR A 145 6.18 7.62 -2.78
CA THR A 145 7.24 6.79 -3.33
C THR A 145 7.16 5.38 -2.76
N ILE A 146 7.24 4.36 -3.61
CA ILE A 146 7.28 2.94 -3.22
C ILE A 146 8.70 2.42 -3.39
N ASP A 147 9.23 1.77 -2.34
CA ASP A 147 10.50 1.03 -2.37
C ASP A 147 10.22 -0.46 -2.60
N ASP A 148 10.61 -0.97 -3.76
CA ASP A 148 10.65 -2.39 -4.12
C ASP A 148 12.09 -2.81 -4.47
N THR A 149 13.07 -2.27 -3.74
CA THR A 149 14.47 -2.68 -3.83
C THR A 149 14.76 -3.87 -2.92
N LYS A 150 15.72 -4.70 -3.30
CA LYS A 150 16.02 -5.98 -2.64
C LYS A 150 17.44 -6.04 -2.08
N THR A 151 18.38 -5.32 -2.70
CA THR A 151 19.78 -5.31 -2.30
C THR A 151 20.14 -4.03 -1.57
N ARG A 152 21.25 -4.06 -0.83
CA ARG A 152 21.79 -2.88 -0.15
C ARG A 152 22.09 -1.72 -1.11
N ILE A 153 22.52 -2.03 -2.34
CA ILE A 153 22.82 -0.99 -3.36
C ILE A 153 21.51 -0.35 -3.85
N GLY A 154 20.49 -1.17 -4.09
CA GLY A 154 19.14 -0.67 -4.42
C GLY A 154 18.59 0.23 -3.31
N GLN A 155 18.72 -0.21 -2.05
CA GLN A 155 18.29 0.56 -0.89
C GLN A 155 19.06 1.89 -0.75
N SER A 156 20.38 1.89 -0.92
CA SER A 156 21.18 3.13 -0.89
C SER A 156 20.78 4.10 -2.00
N PHE A 157 20.45 3.59 -3.19
CA PHE A 157 19.88 4.43 -4.24
C PHE A 157 18.52 4.99 -3.85
N TYR A 158 17.62 4.16 -3.32
CA TYR A 158 16.31 4.61 -2.86
C TYR A 158 16.43 5.71 -1.81
N ASP A 159 17.30 5.55 -0.82
CA ASP A 159 17.53 6.56 0.23
C ASP A 159 17.99 7.90 -0.35
N SER A 160 18.95 7.87 -1.29
CA SER A 160 19.46 9.07 -1.97
C SER A 160 18.38 9.74 -2.82
N PHE A 161 17.69 8.95 -3.64
CA PHE A 161 16.58 9.39 -4.47
C PHE A 161 15.45 10.01 -3.63
N PHE A 162 15.04 9.33 -2.56
CA PHE A 162 13.95 9.73 -1.68
C PHE A 162 14.27 11.02 -0.94
N LYS A 163 15.50 11.18 -0.42
CA LYS A 163 15.97 12.42 0.19
C LYS A 163 15.83 13.60 -0.75
N LYS A 164 16.29 13.45 -2.00
CA LYS A 164 16.24 14.50 -3.03
C LYS A 164 14.81 14.74 -3.53
N TYR A 165 14.01 13.69 -3.72
CA TYR A 165 12.59 13.79 -4.09
C TYR A 165 11.77 14.58 -3.06
N ASN A 166 12.06 14.40 -1.77
CA ASN A 166 11.36 15.11 -0.70
C ASN A 166 11.63 16.61 -0.68
N GLN A 167 12.79 17.04 -1.18
CA GLN A 167 13.16 18.45 -1.30
C GLN A 167 12.44 19.17 -2.45
N LEU A 168 11.76 18.44 -3.35
CA LEU A 168 10.97 19.05 -4.41
C LEU A 168 9.80 19.84 -3.82
N GLN A 169 9.67 21.10 -4.27
CA GLN A 169 8.59 22.00 -3.87
C GLN A 169 7.22 21.53 -4.36
N THR A 170 7.18 20.94 -5.56
CA THR A 170 5.97 20.39 -6.18
C THR A 170 6.03 18.88 -6.17
N LYS A 171 5.07 18.24 -5.50
CA LYS A 171 4.92 16.79 -5.54
C LYS A 171 4.36 16.35 -6.89
N LEU A 172 4.85 15.22 -7.40
CA LEU A 172 4.40 14.70 -8.67
C LEU A 172 3.04 14.01 -8.49
N GLU A 173 2.18 14.19 -9.49
CA GLU A 173 0.94 13.42 -9.65
C GLU A 173 1.32 11.99 -10.07
N GLY A 174 0.75 10.99 -9.40
CA GLY A 174 1.03 9.57 -9.65
C GLY A 174 1.97 8.92 -8.63
N THR A 175 2.02 7.59 -8.68
CA THR A 175 2.82 6.77 -7.76
C THR A 175 4.20 6.52 -8.32
N VAL A 176 5.25 7.02 -7.66
CA VAL A 176 6.63 6.76 -8.07
C VAL A 176 7.11 5.47 -7.43
N THR A 177 7.51 4.47 -8.23
CA THR A 177 8.02 3.20 -7.71
C THR A 177 9.46 2.99 -8.12
N VAL A 178 10.31 2.62 -7.17
CA VAL A 178 11.70 2.22 -7.41
C VAL A 178 11.77 0.71 -7.21
N SER A 179 12.00 -0.02 -8.29
CA SER A 179 12.04 -1.49 -8.29
C SER A 179 13.41 -2.01 -8.69
N GLU A 180 13.81 -3.14 -8.12
CA GLU A 180 15.07 -3.80 -8.43
C GLU A 180 14.86 -5.19 -9.05
N MET A 181 15.36 -5.34 -10.27
CA MET A 181 15.37 -6.60 -10.99
C MET A 181 16.77 -7.24 -10.94
N PRO A 182 16.89 -8.50 -10.49
CA PRO A 182 18.16 -9.21 -10.59
C PRO A 182 18.52 -9.41 -12.07
N THR A 183 19.78 -9.23 -12.42
CA THR A 183 20.28 -9.54 -13.77
C THR A 183 21.22 -10.75 -13.72
N PHE A 184 21.41 -11.42 -14.85
CA PHE A 184 22.40 -12.48 -14.96
C PHE A 184 23.81 -11.86 -14.83
N GLY A 185 24.37 -11.88 -13.62
CA GLY A 185 25.66 -11.25 -13.30
C GLY A 185 25.75 -10.85 -11.81
N ARG A 186 26.72 -9.99 -11.48
CA ARG A 186 26.89 -9.43 -10.12
C ARG A 186 26.13 -8.10 -9.92
N ASN A 187 25.50 -7.58 -10.97
CA ASN A 187 24.83 -6.30 -10.96
C ASN A 187 23.31 -6.51 -10.98
N THR A 188 22.58 -5.52 -10.52
CA THR A 188 21.12 -5.48 -10.54
C THR A 188 20.65 -4.32 -11.38
N ARG A 189 19.43 -4.40 -11.91
CA ARG A 189 18.83 -3.30 -12.66
C ARG A 189 17.85 -2.59 -11.76
N ILE A 190 18.06 -1.30 -11.55
CA ILE A 190 17.13 -0.44 -10.82
C ILE A 190 16.26 0.27 -11.85
N VAL A 191 14.95 0.29 -11.62
CA VAL A 191 13.95 0.88 -12.51
C VAL A 191 13.07 1.82 -11.70
N VAL A 192 12.98 3.06 -12.15
CA VAL A 192 12.10 4.09 -11.58
C VAL A 192 10.91 4.25 -12.51
N THR A 193 9.72 4.03 -11.99
CA THR A 193 8.45 4.14 -12.72
C THR A 193 7.52 5.18 -12.10
N ILE A 194 6.61 5.71 -12.91
CA ILE A 194 5.45 6.50 -12.47
C ILE A 194 4.20 5.91 -13.11
N ASP A 195 3.24 5.47 -12.30
CA ASP A 195 2.02 4.77 -12.75
C ASP A 195 2.33 3.70 -13.82
N ASP A 196 3.29 2.82 -13.51
CA ASP A 196 3.80 1.73 -14.35
C ASP A 196 4.58 2.15 -15.62
N GLN A 197 4.77 3.44 -15.88
CA GLN A 197 5.62 3.92 -16.97
C GLN A 197 7.08 4.04 -16.53
N VAL A 198 8.00 3.42 -17.28
CA VAL A 198 9.44 3.50 -17.02
C VAL A 198 9.96 4.90 -17.34
N ILE A 199 10.50 5.58 -16.33
CA ILE A 199 11.06 6.92 -16.45
C ILE A 199 12.58 6.88 -16.50
N HIS A 200 13.18 6.00 -15.70
CA HIS A 200 14.63 5.83 -15.67
C HIS A 200 14.99 4.39 -15.34
N ALA A 201 16.05 3.86 -15.96
CA ALA A 201 16.54 2.53 -15.65
C ALA A 201 18.06 2.46 -15.85
N PHE A 202 18.76 1.86 -14.90
CA PHE A 202 20.22 1.74 -14.94
C PHE A 202 20.70 0.45 -14.27
N LEU A 203 21.95 0.07 -14.56
CA LEU A 203 22.61 -1.03 -13.88
C LEU A 203 23.32 -0.50 -12.64
N SER A 204 23.10 -1.16 -11.51
CA SER A 204 23.65 -0.78 -10.22
C SER A 204 25.18 -0.89 -10.24
N LYS A 205 25.83 0.10 -9.62
CA LYS A 205 27.26 0.16 -9.37
C LYS A 205 27.48 0.42 -7.88
N PRO A 206 28.42 -0.26 -7.22
CA PRO A 206 28.62 -0.17 -5.77
C PRO A 206 29.33 1.13 -5.32
N ASP A 207 29.36 2.15 -6.16
CA ASP A 207 30.07 3.40 -5.96
C ASP A 207 29.08 4.50 -5.56
N GLU A 208 29.40 5.25 -4.50
CA GLU A 208 28.48 6.22 -3.90
C GLU A 208 28.23 7.43 -4.81
N GLU A 209 29.27 7.94 -5.47
CA GLU A 209 29.16 9.03 -6.44
C GLU A 209 28.26 8.62 -7.62
N SER A 210 28.42 7.40 -8.11
CA SER A 210 27.54 6.83 -9.14
C SER A 210 26.08 6.74 -8.69
N ILE A 211 25.83 6.34 -7.44
CA ILE A 211 24.47 6.26 -6.89
C ILE A 211 23.82 7.64 -6.83
N GLU A 212 24.54 8.64 -6.32
CA GLU A 212 24.02 10.01 -6.24
C GLU A 212 23.73 10.61 -7.61
N ALA A 213 24.63 10.39 -8.58
CA ALA A 213 24.46 10.87 -9.95
C ALA A 213 23.25 10.22 -10.65
N GLU A 214 23.01 8.92 -10.43
CA GLU A 214 21.81 8.25 -10.96
C GLU A 214 20.52 8.73 -10.29
N ALA A 215 20.56 9.08 -9.01
CA ALA A 215 19.42 9.70 -8.32
C ALA A 215 19.07 11.07 -8.93
N ASP A 216 20.07 11.89 -9.26
CA ASP A 216 19.86 13.19 -9.93
C ASP A 216 19.25 13.02 -11.32
N LYS A 217 19.76 12.07 -12.11
CA LYS A 217 19.21 11.77 -13.44
C LYS A 217 17.76 11.29 -13.35
N ALA A 218 17.46 10.38 -12.42
CA ALA A 218 16.11 9.88 -12.23
C ALA A 218 15.11 11.01 -11.90
N LEU A 219 15.51 11.94 -11.02
CA LEU A 219 14.70 13.10 -10.67
C LEU A 219 14.51 14.06 -11.85
N ALA A 220 15.57 14.35 -12.59
CA ALA A 220 15.48 15.20 -13.77
C ALA A 220 14.51 14.61 -14.82
N SER A 221 14.56 13.29 -15.02
CA SER A 221 13.64 12.57 -15.92
C SER A 221 12.20 12.63 -15.43
N LEU A 222 11.96 12.46 -14.12
CA LEU A 222 10.64 12.57 -13.50
C LEU A 222 10.04 13.97 -13.62
N ILE A 223 10.83 15.01 -13.32
CA ILE A 223 10.40 16.41 -13.46
C ILE A 223 10.05 16.69 -14.92
N SER A 224 10.91 16.29 -15.85
CA SER A 224 10.69 16.47 -17.29
C SER A 224 9.43 15.75 -17.78
N TYR A 225 9.18 14.54 -17.28
CA TYR A 225 7.97 13.78 -17.57
C TYR A 225 6.73 14.53 -17.07
N ASN A 226 6.74 14.98 -15.82
CA ASN A 226 5.60 15.69 -15.23
C ASN A 226 5.31 17.02 -15.93
N SER A 227 6.34 17.80 -16.27
CA SER A 227 6.17 19.04 -17.03
C SER A 227 5.49 18.77 -18.38
N ARG A 228 5.89 17.72 -19.12
CA ARG A 228 5.23 17.34 -20.38
C ARG A 228 3.78 16.88 -20.17
N ASN A 229 3.51 16.11 -19.12
CA ASN A 229 2.17 15.58 -18.88
C ASN A 229 1.18 16.67 -18.40
N SER A 230 1.64 17.60 -17.57
CA SER A 230 0.85 18.75 -17.11
C SER A 230 0.40 19.69 -18.24
N LEU A 231 1.20 19.79 -19.31
CA LEU A 231 0.84 20.53 -20.53
C LEU A 231 -0.24 19.79 -21.32
N ARG A 232 -0.09 18.46 -21.47
CA ARG A 232 -1.08 17.62 -22.15
C ARG A 232 -2.45 17.67 -21.47
N ASN A 233 -2.51 17.60 -20.14
CA ASN A 233 -3.77 17.64 -19.40
C ASN A 233 -4.48 19.02 -19.46
N LYS A 234 -3.77 20.10 -19.82
CA LYS A 234 -4.40 21.41 -20.05
C LYS A 234 -5.11 21.50 -21.40
N GLU A 235 -4.67 20.76 -22.41
CA GLU A 235 -5.23 20.79 -23.76
C GLU A 235 -6.53 19.97 -23.92
N PHE A 236 -6.85 19.09 -22.97
CA PHE A 236 -8.02 18.20 -23.04
C PHE A 236 -9.19 18.58 -22.12
N LYS A 237 -9.16 19.79 -21.53
CA LYS A 237 -10.34 20.34 -20.84
C LYS A 237 -11.20 21.11 -21.84
N TYR A 238 -12.10 20.40 -22.53
CA TYR A 238 -13.27 20.97 -23.23
C TYR A 238 -14.54 20.64 -22.45
#